data_AF-A0A9X1X1L8-F1
#
_entry.id   AF-A0A9X1X1L8-F1
#
_cell.length_a   1.000
_cell.length_b   1.000
_cell.length_c   1.000
_cell.angle_alpha   90.00
_cell.angle_beta   90.00
_cell.angle_gamma   90.00
#
_symmetry.space_group_name_H-M   'P 1'
#
loop_
_entity.id
_entity.type
_entity.pdbx_description
1 polymer ?
#
loop_
_entity_poly.entity_id
_entity_poly.type
_entity_poly.pdbx_seq_one_letter_code
_entity_poly.pdbx_strand_id
1 'polypeptide(L)' 'MNPFYKRLFTFGELVQYFGRMNHVNYEDYFEIEHPGHPVFIHGDRVKPRLNFTKPCPRKERARIMGIFNECFG' A
#
# COMPACT_ATOMS: atom_id res chain seq x y z
N MET A 1 -6.95 16.72 -6.34
CA MET A 1 -6.17 15.46 -6.30
C MET A 1 -7.14 14.30 -6.16
N ASN A 2 -7.06 13.28 -7.01
CA ASN A 2 -8.00 12.17 -7.02
C ASN A 2 -7.87 11.34 -5.71
N PRO A 3 -8.99 10.96 -5.04
CA PRO A 3 -8.99 10.27 -3.75
C PRO A 3 -8.15 8.98 -3.71
N PHE A 4 -8.08 8.25 -4.82
CA PHE A 4 -7.23 7.06 -4.95
C PHE A 4 -5.75 7.40 -4.71
N TYR A 5 -5.24 8.44 -5.39
CA TYR A 5 -3.85 8.86 -5.24
C TYR A 5 -3.57 9.45 -3.87
N LYS A 6 -4.57 10.07 -3.22
CA LYS A 6 -4.44 10.53 -1.83
C LYS A 6 -4.24 9.34 -0.87
N ARG A 7 -5.06 8.30 -0.99
CA ARG A 7 -4.91 7.05 -0.20
C ARG A 7 -3.58 6.35 -0.48
N LEU A 8 -3.15 6.32 -1.75
CA LEU A 8 -1.87 5.74 -2.13
C LEU A 8 -0.68 6.49 -1.52
N PHE A 9 -0.73 7.82 -1.54
CA PHE A 9 0.29 8.66 -0.91
C PHE A 9 0.34 8.42 0.61
N THR A 10 -0.82 8.44 1.29
CA THR A 10 -0.91 8.14 2.73
C THR A 10 -0.39 6.74 3.06
N PHE A 11 -0.70 5.73 2.25
CA PHE A 11 -0.16 4.39 2.41
C PHE A 11 1.38 4.39 2.34
N GLY A 12 1.96 5.08 1.35
CA GLY A 12 3.41 5.20 1.21
C GLY A 12 4.08 5.88 2.42
N GLU A 13 3.49 6.97 2.91
CA GLU A 13 3.97 7.68 4.11
C GLU A 13 3.95 6.78 5.35
N LEU A 14 2.87 6.03 5.56
CA LEU A 14 2.74 5.11 6.69
C LEU A 14 3.79 3.99 6.60
N VAL A 15 3.95 3.37 5.44
CA VAL A 15 4.98 2.34 5.24
C VAL A 15 6.38 2.89 5.53
N GLN A 16 6.72 4.08 5.02
CA GLN A 16 8.01 4.70 5.30
C GLN A 16 8.20 5.03 6.78
N TYR A 17 7.16 5.55 7.44
CA TYR A 17 7.18 5.84 8.88
C TYR A 17 7.48 4.57 9.69
N PHE A 18 6.75 3.48 9.43
CA PHE A 18 7.00 2.21 10.10
C PHE A 18 8.36 1.62 9.74
N GLY A 19 8.84 1.80 8.51
CA GLY A 19 10.16 1.33 8.08
C GLY A 19 11.27 1.99 8.90
N ARG A 20 11.17 3.31 9.10
CA ARG A 20 12.10 4.06 9.96
C ARG A 20 12.03 3.61 11.42
N MET A 21 10.83 3.45 11.97
CA MET A 21 10.66 3.03 13.38
C MET A 21 11.21 1.63 13.66
N ASN A 22 11.11 0.70 12.70
CA ASN A 22 11.54 -0.68 12.88
C ASN A 22 12.96 -0.94 12.32
N HIS A 23 13.62 0.06 11.74
CA HIS A 23 14.88 -0.09 11.00
C HIS A 23 14.80 -1.14 9.88
N VAL A 24 13.67 -1.18 9.17
CA VAL A 24 13.41 -2.12 8.07
C VAL A 24 13.13 -1.34 6.79
N ASN A 25 13.82 -1.69 5.70
CA ASN A 25 13.47 -1.18 4.38
C ASN A 25 12.29 -1.99 3.82
N TYR A 26 11.11 -1.36 3.75
CA TYR A 26 9.91 -2.02 3.25
C TYR A 26 9.75 -1.96 1.72
N GLU A 27 10.47 -1.08 1.04
CA GLU A 27 10.35 -0.85 -0.41
C GLU A 27 10.71 -2.11 -1.21
N ASP A 28 11.55 -2.97 -0.65
CA ASP A 28 12.00 -4.21 -1.27
C ASP A 28 10.98 -5.36 -1.18
N TYR A 29 9.97 -5.25 -0.32
CA TYR A 29 9.09 -6.39 -0.02
C TYR A 29 7.84 -6.46 -0.86
N PHE A 30 7.41 -5.37 -1.48
CA PHE A 30 6.14 -5.32 -2.18
C PHE A 30 6.12 -4.33 -3.34
N GLU A 31 5.18 -4.58 -4.26
CA GLU A 31 4.86 -3.72 -5.38
C GLU A 31 3.35 -3.44 -5.36
N ILE A 32 2.98 -2.26 -5.83
CA ILE A 32 1.57 -1.86 -5.97
C ILE A 32 1.23 -1.71 -7.44
N GLU A 33 0.34 -2.57 -7.92
CA GLU A 33 -0.19 -2.48 -9.28
C GLU A 33 -1.34 -1.46 -9.30
N HIS A 34 -1.19 -0.42 -10.14
CA HIS A 34 -2.24 0.55 -10.37
C HIS A 34 -3.33 -0.04 -11.26
N PRO A 35 -4.62 0.15 -10.93
CA PRO A 35 -5.67 -0.17 -11.88
C PRO A 35 -5.51 0.77 -13.08
N GLY A 36 -5.29 0.21 -14.28
CA GLY A 36 -4.88 0.95 -15.49
C GLY A 36 -5.79 2.12 -15.91
N HIS A 37 -6.99 2.21 -15.32
CA HIS A 37 -7.84 3.39 -15.39
C HIS A 37 -8.37 3.73 -13.99
N PRO A 38 -7.79 4.73 -13.28
CA PRO A 38 -8.42 5.32 -12.10
C PRO A 38 -9.54 6.28 -12.55
N VAL A 39 -10.39 5.85 -13.49
CA VAL A 39 -11.46 6.66 -14.07
C VAL A 39 -12.64 6.57 -13.12
N PHE A 40 -12.90 7.68 -12.42
CA PHE A 40 -14.04 7.81 -11.54
C PHE A 40 -15.34 7.87 -12.34
N ILE A 41 -16.29 7.01 -11.98
CA ILE A 41 -17.73 7.34 -11.99
C ILE A 41 -18.34 7.01 -10.62
N HIS A 42 -17.88 5.97 -9.92
CA HIS A 42 -18.35 5.61 -8.56
C HIS A 42 -17.19 5.36 -7.60
N GLY A 43 -17.21 6.05 -6.45
CA GLY A 43 -16.06 6.26 -5.56
C GLY A 43 -15.67 5.11 -4.62
N ASP A 44 -16.32 3.96 -4.69
CA ASP A 44 -16.38 3.09 -3.51
C ASP A 44 -15.53 1.81 -3.56
N ARG A 45 -14.90 1.43 -4.69
CA ARG A 45 -14.34 0.06 -4.81
C ARG A 45 -13.02 -0.11 -5.56
N VAL A 46 -12.24 0.95 -5.76
CA VAL A 46 -10.95 0.81 -6.46
C VAL A 46 -9.83 0.56 -5.44
N LYS A 47 -9.53 -0.72 -5.22
CA LYS A 47 -8.40 -1.19 -4.42
C LYS A 47 -7.26 -1.58 -5.35
N PRO A 48 -6.05 -0.99 -5.21
CA PRO A 48 -4.90 -1.44 -6.00
C PRO A 48 -4.50 -2.86 -5.59
N ARG A 49 -3.69 -3.54 -6.39
CA ARG A 49 -3.18 -4.86 -6.01
C ARG A 49 -1.85 -4.72 -5.30
N LEU A 50 -1.73 -5.35 -4.14
CA LEU A 50 -0.51 -5.43 -3.36
C LEU A 50 0.14 -6.80 -3.60
N ASN A 51 1.26 -6.81 -4.32
CA ASN A 51 2.03 -8.02 -4.62
C ASN A 51 3.30 -8.04 -3.79
N PHE A 52 3.66 -9.18 -3.18
CA PHE A 52 4.91 -9.32 -2.44
C PHE A 52 5.92 -10.07 -3.33
N THR A 53 7.00 -9.41 -3.72
CA THR A 53 7.93 -9.91 -4.76
C THR A 53 9.18 -10.59 -4.22
N LYS A 54 9.66 -10.21 -3.04
CA LYS A 54 10.79 -10.86 -2.32
C LYS A 54 10.27 -11.74 -1.17
N PRO A 55 11.11 -12.63 -0.58
CA PRO A 55 10.78 -13.31 0.66
C PRO A 55 10.52 -12.27 1.77
N CYS A 56 9.27 -11.84 1.89
CA CYS A 56 8.80 -10.92 2.91
C CYS A 56 8.50 -11.72 4.18
N PRO A 57 9.19 -11.46 5.30
CA PRO A 57 8.91 -12.14 6.55
C PRO A 57 7.43 -11.99 6.91
N ARG A 58 6.82 -13.07 7.43
CA ARG A 58 5.38 -13.12 7.74
C ARG A 58 4.90 -11.93 8.59
N LYS A 59 5.73 -11.48 9.54
CA LYS A 59 5.47 -10.33 10.41
C LYS A 59 5.37 -9.02 9.62
N GLU A 60 6.31 -8.78 8.72
CA GLU A 60 6.34 -7.59 7.88
C GLU A 60 5.21 -7.60 6.85
N ARG A 61 4.93 -8.77 6.27
CA ARG A 61 3.78 -8.97 5.38
C ARG A 61 2.47 -8.63 6.07
N ALA A 62 2.25 -9.13 7.29
CA ALA A 62 1.05 -8.83 8.07
C ALA A 62 0.91 -7.33 8.37
N ARG A 63 2.02 -6.67 8.69
CA ARG A 63 2.04 -5.23 8.97
C ARG A 63 1.74 -4.38 7.73
N ILE A 64 2.39 -4.67 6.60
CA ILE A 64 2.12 -3.97 5.32
C ILE A 64 0.67 -4.20 4.89
N MET A 65 0.14 -5.42 5.00
CA MET A 65 -1.27 -5.69 4.71
C MET A 65 -2.24 -4.95 5.64
N GLY A 66 -1.90 -4.81 6.93
CA GLY A 66 -2.70 -4.04 7.88
C GLY A 66 -2.85 -2.59 7.44
N ILE A 67 -1.72 -1.92 7.18
CA ILE A 67 -1.68 -0.53 6.70
C ILE A 67 -2.44 -0.40 5.37
N PHE A 68 -2.27 -1.37 4.47
CA PHE A 68 -2.95 -1.38 3.18
C PHE A 68 -4.48 -1.46 3.31
N ASN A 69 -4.97 -2.30 4.21
CA ASN A 69 -6.40 -2.42 4.49
C ASN A 69 -6.96 -1.21 5.24
N GLU A 70 -6.18 -0.52 6.06
CA GLU A 70 -6.61 0.75 6.67
C GLU A 70 -6.80 1.86 5.61
N CYS A 71 -5.97 1.85 4.56
CA CYS A 71 -6.00 2.87 3.51
C CYS A 71 -7.03 2.58 2.41
N PHE A 72 -7.27 1.32 2.08
CA PHE A 72 -8.08 0.90 0.92
C PHE A 72 -9.15 -0.16 1.21
N GLY A 73 -9.27 -0.63 2.45
CA GLY A 73 -10.29 -1.59 2.90
C GLY A 73 -11.62 -0.96 3.28
#